data_AF-A0AA41W123-F1
#
_entry.id   AF-A0AA41W123-F1
#
_cell.length_a   1.000
_cell.length_b   1.000
_cell.length_c   1.000
_cell.angle_alpha   90.00
_cell.angle_beta   90.00
_cell.angle_gamma   90.00
#
_symmetry.space_group_name_H-M   'P 1'
#
loop_
_entity.id
_entity.type
_entity.pdbx_description
1 polymer ?
#
loop_
_entity_poly.entity_id
_entity_poly.type
_entity_poly.pdbx_seq_one_letter_code
_entity_poly.pdbx_strand_id
1 'polypeptide(L)'
;VGVPLVFKSSFDKANRTSSKSFRGPGLEEGLKILEKVKLAYDLPIVTDVHESGQCEAVGKVADIIQIPAFLCRQTDLLVAAAKTGKIINIKKGQMCTSSV
;
A
#
# COMPACT_ATOMS: atom_id res chain seq x y z
N VAL A 1 -26.63 2.74 0.67
CA VAL A 1 -26.16 3.36 1.92
C VAL A 1 -25.27 4.61 1.74
N GLY A 2 -24.88 5.02 0.53
CA GLY A 2 -24.28 6.36 0.30
C GLY A 2 -22.92 6.62 0.96
N VAL A 3 -22.23 5.58 1.44
CA VAL A 3 -20.92 5.69 2.10
C VAL A 3 -19.81 5.70 1.04
N PRO A 4 -18.88 6.66 1.04
CA PRO A 4 -17.72 6.64 0.16
C PRO A 4 -16.85 5.40 0.37
N LEU A 5 -16.38 4.79 -0.71
CA LEU A 5 -15.60 3.55 -0.68
C LEU A 5 -14.21 3.75 -1.28
N VAL A 6 -13.24 3.02 -0.71
CA VAL A 6 -11.89 2.85 -1.28
C VAL A 6 -11.59 1.35 -1.25
N PHE A 7 -11.24 0.78 -2.39
CA PHE A 7 -10.90 -0.64 -2.47
C PHE A 7 -9.46 -0.87 -2.00
N LYS A 8 -9.29 -1.81 -1.07
CA LYS A 8 -7.99 -2.17 -0.51
C LYS A 8 -7.64 -3.62 -0.77
N SER A 9 -6.49 -3.87 -1.38
CA SER A 9 -5.83 -5.18 -1.33
C SER A 9 -4.31 -5.03 -1.33
N SER A 10 -3.57 -6.05 -0.89
CA SER A 10 -2.11 -6.07 -0.92
C SER A 10 -1.64 -6.96 -2.08
N PHE A 11 -0.65 -6.50 -2.86
CA PHE A 11 0.00 -7.34 -3.87
C PHE A 11 1.04 -8.30 -3.28
N ASP A 12 1.56 -8.00 -2.08
CA ASP A 12 2.54 -8.80 -1.36
C ASP A 12 2.32 -8.74 0.16
N LYS A 13 2.65 -9.83 0.86
CA LYS A 13 2.70 -9.95 2.32
C LYS A 13 4.16 -10.10 2.74
N ALA A 14 4.91 -9.01 2.79
CA ALA A 14 6.35 -9.03 3.09
C ALA A 14 6.72 -9.40 4.54
N ASN A 15 5.74 -9.57 5.41
CA ASN A 15 5.92 -9.75 6.85
C ASN A 15 5.21 -11.01 7.39
N ARG A 16 5.12 -12.07 6.59
CA ARG A 16 4.64 -13.39 7.07
C ARG A 16 5.62 -13.95 8.09
N THR A 17 5.12 -14.59 9.14
CA THR A 17 5.94 -15.25 10.17
C THR A 17 6.70 -16.48 9.65
N SER A 18 6.18 -17.13 8.59
CA SER A 18 6.79 -18.30 7.97
C SER A 18 7.14 -18.02 6.51
N SER A 19 8.34 -18.43 6.08
CA SER A 19 8.79 -18.31 4.68
C SER A 19 8.00 -19.17 3.70
N LYS A 20 7.34 -20.25 4.16
CA LYS A 20 6.51 -21.14 3.33
C LYS A 20 5.12 -20.56 3.04
N SER A 21 4.80 -19.44 3.65
CA SER A 21 3.50 -18.81 3.51
C SER A 21 3.32 -18.14 2.15
N PHE A 22 2.15 -18.29 1.53
CA PHE A 22 1.79 -17.51 0.34
C PHE A 22 1.90 -16.01 0.61
N ARG A 23 2.52 -15.29 -0.33
CA ARG A 23 2.79 -13.86 -0.19
C ARG A 23 1.91 -12.98 -1.08
N GLY A 24 1.36 -13.51 -2.16
CA GLY A 24 0.61 -12.73 -3.11
C GLY A 24 1.09 -12.95 -4.53
N PRO A 25 0.43 -12.32 -5.51
CA PRO A 25 0.78 -12.41 -6.92
C PRO A 25 2.07 -11.63 -7.28
N GLY A 26 2.60 -10.81 -6.37
CA GLY A 26 3.75 -9.94 -6.63
C GLY A 26 3.35 -8.60 -7.24
N LEU A 27 4.33 -7.70 -7.38
CA LEU A 27 4.08 -6.29 -7.74
C LEU A 27 3.39 -6.15 -9.10
N GLU A 28 3.97 -6.69 -10.17
CA GLU A 28 3.44 -6.49 -11.53
C GLU A 28 2.03 -7.05 -11.69
N GLU A 29 1.81 -8.33 -11.35
CA GLU A 29 0.51 -8.96 -11.51
C GLU A 29 -0.53 -8.39 -10.54
N GLY A 30 -0.12 -8.07 -9.30
CA GLY A 30 -0.98 -7.42 -8.34
C GLY A 30 -1.46 -6.05 -8.81
N LEU A 31 -0.58 -5.22 -9.40
CA LEU A 31 -0.96 -3.92 -9.94
C LEU A 31 -1.90 -4.04 -11.14
N LYS A 32 -1.68 -5.00 -12.05
CA LYS A 32 -2.61 -5.29 -13.16
C LYS A 32 -4.01 -5.63 -12.65
N ILE A 33 -4.10 -6.45 -11.59
CA ILE A 33 -5.38 -6.82 -10.99
C ILE A 33 -6.06 -5.60 -10.35
N LEU A 34 -5.31 -4.79 -9.61
CA LEU A 34 -5.83 -3.58 -8.95
C LEU A 34 -6.32 -2.54 -9.97
N GLU A 35 -5.61 -2.37 -11.08
CA GLU A 35 -6.05 -1.51 -12.18
C GLU A 35 -7.36 -1.99 -12.81
N LYS A 36 -7.49 -3.31 -13.04
CA LYS A 36 -8.76 -3.89 -13.52
C LYS A 36 -9.92 -3.62 -12.55
N VAL A 37 -9.69 -3.75 -11.24
CA VAL A 37 -10.70 -3.46 -10.22
C VAL A 37 -11.07 -1.97 -10.24
N LYS A 38 -10.08 -1.08 -10.31
CA LYS A 38 -10.30 0.37 -10.41
C LYS A 38 -11.22 0.74 -11.56
N LEU A 39 -10.94 0.20 -12.75
CA LEU A 39 -11.71 0.48 -13.97
C LEU A 39 -13.09 -0.18 -13.96
N ALA A 40 -13.19 -1.43 -13.51
CA ALA A 40 -14.45 -2.18 -13.55
C ALA A 40 -15.51 -1.64 -12.56
N TYR A 41 -15.06 -1.10 -11.43
CA TYR A 41 -15.95 -0.66 -10.36
C TYR A 41 -15.92 0.85 -10.09
N ASP A 42 -15.08 1.60 -10.80
CA ASP A 42 -14.88 3.04 -10.62
C ASP A 42 -14.62 3.42 -9.15
N LEU A 43 -13.73 2.66 -8.51
CA LEU A 43 -13.37 2.83 -7.10
C LEU A 43 -11.92 3.28 -6.93
N PRO A 44 -11.63 4.25 -6.03
CA PRO A 44 -10.26 4.55 -5.64
C PRO A 44 -9.56 3.33 -5.04
N ILE A 45 -8.26 3.21 -5.30
CA ILE A 45 -7.43 2.09 -4.85
C ILE A 45 -6.48 2.51 -3.73
N VAL A 46 -6.37 1.65 -2.72
CA VAL A 46 -5.30 1.70 -1.71
C VAL A 46 -4.55 0.36 -1.63
N THR A 47 -3.22 0.41 -1.72
CA THR A 47 -2.33 -0.75 -1.49
C THR A 47 -1.10 -0.33 -0.70
N ASP A 48 -0.48 -1.30 -0.01
CA ASP A 48 0.74 -1.10 0.76
C ASP A 48 2.02 -1.31 -0.07
N VAL A 49 3.05 -0.53 0.27
CA VAL A 49 4.44 -0.70 -0.20
C VAL A 49 5.33 -1.17 0.94
N HIS A 50 6.35 -1.96 0.61
CA HIS A 50 7.30 -2.51 1.57
C HIS A 50 8.74 -2.00 1.33
N GLU A 51 9.01 -1.45 0.15
CA GLU A 51 10.33 -0.94 -0.25
C GLU A 51 10.18 0.35 -1.09
N SER A 52 11.15 1.25 -0.99
CA SER A 52 11.10 2.58 -1.65
C SER A 52 10.98 2.49 -3.18
N GLY A 53 11.61 1.48 -3.80
CA GLY A 53 11.56 1.26 -5.25
C GLY A 53 10.17 0.87 -5.77
N GLN A 54 9.26 0.45 -4.89
CA GLN A 54 7.90 0.08 -5.27
C GLN A 54 6.99 1.31 -5.43
N CYS A 55 7.31 2.43 -4.78
CA CYS A 55 6.43 3.60 -4.67
C CYS A 55 6.05 4.18 -6.04
N GLU A 56 6.98 4.31 -6.97
CA GLU A 56 6.71 4.90 -8.28
C GLU A 56 5.71 4.04 -9.08
N ALA A 57 5.95 2.73 -9.18
CA ALA A 57 5.08 1.81 -9.89
C ALA A 57 3.69 1.75 -9.24
N VAL A 58 3.62 1.66 -7.91
CA VAL A 58 2.35 1.66 -7.18
C VAL A 58 1.60 2.98 -7.38
N GLY A 59 2.30 4.11 -7.37
CA GLY A 59 1.69 5.43 -7.56
C GLY A 59 1.06 5.62 -8.94
N LYS A 60 1.44 4.85 -9.96
CA LYS A 60 0.79 4.90 -11.28
C LYS A 60 -0.64 4.33 -11.24
N VAL A 61 -0.93 3.41 -10.33
CA VAL A 61 -2.22 2.71 -10.23
C VAL A 61 -3.03 3.15 -9.01
N ALA A 62 -2.40 3.17 -7.84
CA ALA A 62 -3.04 3.48 -6.57
C ALA A 62 -3.31 4.98 -6.40
N ASP A 63 -4.42 5.30 -5.76
CA ASP A 63 -4.78 6.67 -5.36
C ASP A 63 -4.23 6.99 -3.97
N ILE A 64 -4.09 5.94 -3.14
CA ILE A 64 -3.55 6.02 -1.79
C ILE A 64 -2.44 4.97 -1.63
N ILE A 65 -1.26 5.41 -1.22
CA ILE A 65 -0.13 4.55 -0.84
C ILE A 65 -0.18 4.32 0.67
N GLN A 66 -0.28 3.06 1.09
CA GLN A 66 -0.30 2.71 2.50
C GLN A 66 1.07 2.29 3.01
N ILE A 67 1.48 2.81 4.17
CA ILE A 67 2.72 2.41 4.85
C ILE A 67 2.38 1.37 5.92
N PRO A 68 2.97 0.15 5.88
CA PRO A 68 2.79 -0.86 6.90
C PRO A 68 3.24 -0.38 8.29
N ALA A 69 2.58 -0.87 9.34
CA ALA A 69 2.83 -0.44 10.72
C ALA A 69 4.29 -0.62 11.16
N PHE A 70 4.92 -1.74 10.80
CA PHE A 70 6.33 -2.01 11.12
C PHE A 70 7.32 -1.10 10.35
N LEU A 71 6.86 -0.45 9.27
CA LEU A 71 7.67 0.40 8.42
C LEU A 71 7.36 1.90 8.61
N CYS A 72 6.52 2.26 9.59
CA CYS A 72 6.03 3.64 9.77
C CYS A 72 7.12 4.66 10.16
N ARG A 73 8.35 4.22 10.44
CA ARG A 73 9.52 5.05 10.76
C ARG A 73 10.68 4.89 9.76
N GLN A 74 10.45 4.26 8.61
CA GLN A 74 11.46 4.13 7.55
C GLN A 74 11.47 5.43 6.71
N THR A 75 12.36 6.36 7.06
CA THR A 75 12.42 7.70 6.45
C THR A 75 12.46 7.64 4.91
N ASP A 76 13.31 6.79 4.34
CA ASP A 76 13.46 6.70 2.89
C ASP A 76 12.19 6.21 2.19
N LEU A 77 11.47 5.26 2.82
CA LEU A 77 10.20 4.77 2.30
C LEU A 77 9.12 5.87 2.34
N LEU A 78 9.06 6.64 3.43
CA LEU A 78 8.12 7.75 3.58
C LEU A 78 8.40 8.86 2.56
N VAL A 79 9.67 9.22 2.37
CA VAL A 79 10.09 10.20 1.36
C VAL A 79 9.77 9.71 -0.05
N ALA A 80 10.03 8.43 -0.35
CA ALA A 80 9.72 7.84 -1.65
C ALA A 80 8.21 7.84 -1.93
N ALA A 81 7.38 7.49 -0.94
CA ALA A 81 5.93 7.57 -1.06
C ALA A 81 5.45 9.01 -1.28
N ALA A 82 6.00 9.99 -0.55
CA ALA A 82 5.65 11.40 -0.69
C ALA A 82 6.00 11.98 -2.07
N LYS A 83 7.13 11.58 -2.65
CA LYS A 83 7.54 12.00 -4.00
C LYS A 83 6.57 11.58 -5.11
N THR A 84 5.70 10.60 -4.87
CA THR A 84 4.69 10.18 -5.86
C THR A 84 3.53 11.18 -6.01
N GLY A 85 3.36 12.11 -5.07
CA GLY A 85 2.22 13.03 -5.04
C GLY A 85 0.87 12.39 -4.70
N LYS A 86 0.86 11.12 -4.27
CA LYS A 86 -0.35 10.39 -3.86
C LYS A 86 -0.68 10.62 -2.40
N ILE A 87 -1.93 10.30 -2.03
CA ILE A 87 -2.35 10.30 -0.62
C ILE A 87 -1.56 9.22 0.11
N ILE A 88 -1.08 9.50 1.31
CA ILE A 88 -0.33 8.53 2.13
C ILE A 88 -1.16 8.12 3.33
N ASN A 89 -1.43 6.82 3.47
CA ASN A 89 -2.09 6.24 4.64
C ASN A 89 -1.05 5.53 5.52
N ILE A 90 -0.63 6.17 6.61
CA ILE A 90 0.37 5.59 7.52
C ILE A 90 -0.34 4.76 8.59
N LYS A 91 -0.08 3.45 8.62
CA LYS A 91 -0.50 2.64 9.76
C LYS A 91 0.39 2.95 10.97
N LYS A 92 -0.22 3.35 12.08
CA LYS A 92 0.50 3.55 13.33
C LYS A 92 1.18 2.24 13.76
N GLY A 93 2.50 2.28 13.93
CA GLY A 93 3.29 1.18 14.48
C GLY A 93 2.75 0.71 15.83
N GLN A 94 2.78 -0.60 16.08
CA GLN A 94 2.37 -1.17 17.36
C GLN A 94 3.27 -0.69 18.51
N MET A 95 4.53 -0.38 18.20
CA MET A 95 5.52 0.21 19.12
C MET A 95 5.36 1.72 19.33
N CYS A 96 4.44 2.38 18.61
CA CYS A 96 4.27 3.84 18.65
C CYS A 96 3.09 4.22 19.56
N THR A 97 3.32 5.20 20.42
CA THR A 97 2.31 5.90 21.21
C THR A 97 1.40 6.73 20.28
N SER A 98 0.21 7.09 20.75
CA SER A 98 -0.69 8.02 20.06
C SER A 98 -0.21 9.47 20.13
N SER A 99 0.72 9.76 21.04
CA SER A 99 1.13 11.11 21.42
C SER A 99 2.57 11.38 20.97
N VAL A 100 2.82 12.64 20.61
CA VAL A 100 4.01 13.35 21.11
C VAL A 100 3.78 13.69 22.58
#